data_AF-A0A328L837-F1
#
_entry.id   AF-A0A328L837-F1
#
_cell.length_a   1.000
_cell.length_b   1.000
_cell.length_c   1.000
_cell.angle_alpha   90.00
_cell.angle_beta   90.00
_cell.angle_gamma   90.00
#
_symmetry.space_group_name_H-M   'P 1'
#
loop_
_entity.id
_entity.type
_entity.pdbx_description
1 polymer ?
#
loop_
_entity_poly.entity_id
_entity_poly.type
_entity_poly.pdbx_seq_one_letter_code
_entity_poly.pdbx_strand_id
1 'polypeptide(L)'
;MMKSFYLLKPRMLKGDIYYKVFVTDDCIYFIKIGGQFHSRHAYKKQLPAILDLLFLPWFKKIEKKQLNLETEIDVKIHTGDVHELLQIKNNFSITTNIIEEILLNKQGTFHTGFNDNGTISFMLQNGQKLKFIISKETLFSSIEESFHHYQQTISIREVF
;
A
#
# COMPACT_ATOMS: atom_id res chain seq x y z
N MET A 1 -4.61 -17.30 -5.21
CA MET A 1 -4.39 -15.92 -5.72
C MET A 1 -3.77 -15.12 -4.60
N MET A 2 -2.58 -14.59 -4.79
CA MET A 2 -1.87 -13.85 -3.75
C MET A 2 -2.61 -12.53 -3.51
N LYS A 3 -3.00 -12.28 -2.25
CA LYS A 3 -3.77 -11.10 -1.88
C LYS A 3 -2.85 -9.88 -1.79
N SER A 4 -3.38 -8.72 -2.15
CA SER A 4 -2.65 -7.46 -2.10
C SER A 4 -3.54 -6.33 -1.63
N PHE A 5 -2.92 -5.31 -1.06
CA PHE A 5 -3.59 -4.10 -0.57
C PHE A 5 -2.67 -2.88 -0.72
N TYR A 6 -3.18 -1.68 -0.48
CA TYR A 6 -2.44 -0.46 -0.78
C TYR A 6 -2.17 0.40 0.46
N LEU A 7 -0.92 0.79 0.62
CA LEU A 7 -0.45 1.61 1.74
C LEU A 7 0.25 2.88 1.26
N LEU A 8 0.19 3.91 2.10
CA LEU A 8 0.93 5.16 1.93
C LEU A 8 2.02 5.25 2.99
N LYS A 9 3.25 5.52 2.57
CA LYS A 9 4.35 5.87 3.49
C LYS A 9 4.47 7.39 3.57
N PRO A 10 4.09 8.00 4.70
CA PRO A 10 4.17 9.45 4.86
C PRO A 10 5.62 9.93 4.79
N ARG A 11 5.87 11.07 4.15
CA ARG A 11 7.19 11.72 4.12
C ARG A 11 7.07 13.19 4.47
N MET A 12 7.94 13.66 5.37
CA MET A 12 7.90 15.05 5.86
C MET A 12 8.23 16.11 4.80
N LEU A 13 9.16 15.81 3.88
CA LEU A 13 9.73 16.80 2.94
C LEU A 13 9.47 16.50 1.46
N LYS A 14 8.80 15.39 1.15
CA LYS A 14 8.52 14.91 -0.21
C LYS A 14 7.10 14.35 -0.22
N GLY A 15 6.49 14.22 -1.39
CA GLY A 15 5.22 13.52 -1.50
C GLY A 15 5.31 12.09 -0.98
N ASP A 16 4.20 11.59 -0.43
CA ASP A 16 4.15 10.24 0.13
C ASP A 16 4.41 9.19 -0.95
N ILE A 17 4.87 8.01 -0.52
CA ILE A 17 5.08 6.87 -1.41
C ILE A 17 3.86 5.97 -1.35
N TYR A 18 3.31 5.63 -2.51
CA TYR A 18 2.18 4.73 -2.63
C TYR A 18 2.66 3.33 -3.01
N TYR A 19 2.39 2.36 -2.13
CA TYR A 19 2.80 0.99 -2.24
C TYR A 19 1.60 0.09 -2.54
N LYS A 20 1.81 -0.89 -3.42
CA LYS A 20 1.05 -2.12 -3.44
C LYS A 20 1.81 -3.15 -2.62
N VAL A 21 1.13 -3.70 -1.63
CA VAL A 21 1.70 -4.62 -0.64
C VAL A 21 1.22 -6.02 -0.96
N PHE A 22 2.15 -6.96 -1.05
CA PHE A 22 1.87 -8.37 -1.30
C PHE A 22 2.32 -9.19 -0.11
N VAL A 23 1.44 -10.03 0.41
CA VAL A 23 1.75 -10.92 1.53
C VAL A 23 1.96 -12.33 0.98
N THR A 24 3.12 -12.90 1.29
CA THR A 24 3.50 -14.28 1.00
C THR A 24 3.93 -14.98 2.30
N ASP A 25 4.21 -16.28 2.22
CA ASP A 25 4.56 -17.10 3.38
C ASP A 25 5.78 -16.58 4.13
N ASP A 26 6.83 -16.24 3.37
CA ASP A 26 8.11 -15.86 3.96
C ASP A 26 8.30 -14.34 4.04
N CYS A 27 7.62 -13.57 3.18
CA CYS A 27 7.87 -12.15 3.01
C CYS A 27 6.60 -11.32 2.79
N ILE A 28 6.64 -10.08 3.26
CA ILE A 28 5.72 -9.01 2.85
C ILE A 28 6.49 -8.08 1.92
N TYR A 29 6.06 -7.98 0.67
CA TYR A 29 6.69 -7.14 -0.35
C TYR A 29 5.98 -5.79 -0.46
N PHE A 30 6.75 -4.70 -0.42
CA PHE A 30 6.27 -3.33 -0.59
C PHE A 30 6.76 -2.80 -1.93
N ILE A 31 5.92 -2.86 -2.95
CA ILE A 31 6.27 -2.44 -4.30
C ILE A 31 5.68 -1.06 -4.56
N LYS A 32 6.56 -0.09 -4.78
CA LYS A 32 6.17 1.29 -5.09
C LYS A 32 5.48 1.33 -6.44
N ILE A 33 4.25 1.81 -6.44
CA ILE A 33 3.45 2.00 -7.66
C ILE A 33 3.24 3.48 -7.98
N GLY A 34 3.62 4.40 -7.09
CA GLY A 34 3.50 5.84 -7.34
C GLY A 34 3.83 6.72 -6.13
N GLY A 35 3.42 7.99 -6.21
CA GLY A 35 3.34 8.90 -5.07
C GLY A 35 1.90 9.10 -4.58
N GLN A 36 1.66 9.98 -3.59
CA GLN A 36 0.32 10.21 -3.00
C GLN A 36 -0.81 10.52 -4.00
N PHE A 37 -0.48 11.08 -5.17
CA PHE A 37 -1.43 11.38 -6.25
C PHE A 37 -1.84 10.16 -7.08
N HIS A 38 -1.27 8.98 -6.82
CA HIS A 38 -1.60 7.74 -7.52
C HIS A 38 -2.65 6.90 -6.79
N SER A 39 -3.20 7.33 -5.64
CA SER A 39 -4.39 6.66 -5.10
C SER A 39 -5.49 6.74 -6.16
N ARG A 40 -6.21 5.63 -6.38
CA ARG A 40 -7.10 5.45 -7.56
C ARG A 40 -8.19 6.53 -7.71
N HIS A 41 -8.35 7.44 -6.75
CA HIS A 41 -9.32 8.54 -6.76
C HIS A 41 -8.73 9.93 -6.43
N ALA A 42 -7.41 10.08 -6.29
CA ALA A 42 -6.79 11.36 -5.95
C ALA A 42 -7.10 12.46 -7.00
N TYR A 43 -7.06 12.11 -8.29
CA TYR A 43 -7.32 13.05 -9.39
C TYR A 43 -8.76 13.57 -9.41
N LYS A 44 -9.75 12.69 -9.20
CA LYS A 44 -11.18 13.06 -9.19
C LYS A 44 -11.58 14.00 -8.05
N LYS A 45 -10.78 14.07 -6.96
CA LYS A 45 -11.08 14.92 -5.81
C LYS A 45 -10.37 16.28 -5.85
N GLN A 46 -9.35 16.46 -6.70
CA GLN A 46 -8.48 17.64 -6.66
C GLN A 46 -8.81 18.69 -7.73
N LEU A 47 -9.67 18.39 -8.71
CA LEU A 47 -10.03 19.33 -9.76
C LEU A 47 -11.51 19.75 -9.68
N PRO A 48 -11.82 21.03 -9.91
CA PRO A 48 -13.17 21.48 -10.21
C PRO A 48 -13.76 20.68 -11.38
N ALA A 49 -15.04 20.33 -11.31
CA ALA A 49 -15.72 19.48 -12.29
C ALA A 49 -15.59 19.95 -13.76
N ILE A 50 -15.35 21.24 -13.99
CA ILE A 50 -15.10 21.81 -15.34
C ILE A 50 -13.71 21.42 -15.89
N LEU A 51 -12.71 21.29 -15.03
CA LEU A 51 -11.36 20.86 -15.43
C LEU A 51 -11.31 19.34 -15.67
N ASP A 52 -12.15 18.55 -14.99
CA ASP A 52 -12.27 17.12 -15.25
C ASP A 52 -12.56 16.84 -16.72
N LEU A 53 -13.51 17.56 -17.33
CA LEU A 53 -13.91 17.34 -18.72
C LEU A 53 -12.77 17.63 -19.72
N LEU A 54 -12.00 18.69 -19.47
CA LEU A 54 -10.88 19.11 -20.34
C LEU A 54 -9.68 18.16 -20.25
N PHE A 55 -9.42 17.60 -19.06
CA PHE A 55 -8.26 16.74 -18.82
C PHE A 55 -8.58 15.23 -18.81
N LEU A 56 -9.85 14.84 -19.01
CA LEU A 56 -10.31 13.45 -19.18
C LEU A 56 -9.36 12.55 -20.00
N PRO A 57 -8.94 12.91 -21.23
CA PRO A 57 -8.05 12.05 -22.02
C PRO A 57 -6.67 11.87 -21.38
N TRP A 58 -6.16 12.89 -20.68
CA TRP A 58 -4.91 12.82 -19.94
C TRP A 58 -5.04 11.91 -18.72
N PHE A 59 -6.15 12.00 -17.97
CA PHE A 59 -6.44 11.10 -16.86
C PHE A 59 -6.55 9.65 -17.31
N LYS A 60 -7.30 9.37 -18.37
CA LYS A 60 -7.40 8.01 -18.93
C LYS A 60 -6.04 7.47 -19.34
N LYS A 61 -5.16 8.30 -19.88
CA LYS A 61 -3.79 7.90 -20.24
C LYS A 61 -2.95 7.56 -19.01
N ILE A 62 -3.05 8.34 -17.94
CA ILE A 62 -2.35 8.08 -16.67
C ILE A 62 -2.90 6.82 -16.01
N GLU A 63 -4.22 6.66 -15.91
CA GLU A 63 -4.86 5.45 -15.38
C GLU A 63 -4.42 4.20 -16.15
N LYS A 64 -4.41 4.25 -17.49
CA LYS A 64 -3.96 3.12 -18.30
C LYS A 64 -2.49 2.79 -18.05
N LYS A 65 -1.63 3.80 -17.93
CA LYS A 65 -0.21 3.60 -17.62
C LYS A 65 -0.03 2.97 -16.23
N GLN A 66 -0.80 3.43 -15.25
CA GLN A 66 -0.81 2.90 -13.90
C GLN A 66 -1.26 1.43 -13.88
N LEU A 67 -2.35 1.13 -14.58
CA LEU A 67 -2.88 -0.23 -14.70
C LEU A 67 -1.84 -1.17 -15.32
N ASN A 68 -1.20 -0.78 -16.42
CA ASN A 68 -0.18 -1.58 -17.07
C ASN A 68 1.01 -1.86 -16.12
N LEU A 69 1.45 -0.85 -15.37
CA LEU A 69 2.52 -0.99 -14.38
C LEU A 69 2.13 -1.96 -13.25
N GLU A 70 0.91 -1.86 -12.75
CA GLU A 70 0.40 -2.78 -11.73
C GLU A 70 0.25 -4.20 -12.26
N THR A 71 -0.21 -4.37 -13.51
CA THR A 71 -0.28 -5.70 -14.16
C THR A 71 1.09 -6.32 -14.33
N GLU A 72 2.11 -5.55 -14.75
CA GLU A 72 3.48 -6.04 -14.87
C GLU A 72 4.04 -6.48 -13.51
N ILE A 73 3.82 -5.67 -12.47
CA ILE A 73 4.21 -6.03 -11.09
C ILE A 73 3.50 -7.32 -10.66
N ASP A 74 2.20 -7.42 -10.87
CA ASP A 74 1.43 -8.60 -10.49
C ASP A 74 1.98 -9.85 -11.19
N VAL A 75 2.28 -9.77 -12.48
CA VAL A 75 2.90 -10.89 -13.22
C VAL A 75 4.23 -11.28 -12.58
N LYS A 76 5.14 -10.33 -12.33
CA LYS A 76 6.46 -10.62 -11.75
C LYS A 76 6.38 -11.24 -10.35
N ILE A 77 5.42 -10.83 -9.52
CA ILE A 77 5.25 -11.50 -8.23
C ILE A 77 4.72 -12.93 -8.42
N HIS A 78 3.78 -13.15 -9.34
CA HIS A 78 3.20 -14.48 -9.57
C HIS A 78 4.18 -15.45 -10.27
N THR A 79 5.12 -14.97 -11.08
CA THR A 79 6.15 -15.79 -11.75
C THR A 79 7.39 -16.02 -10.88
N GLY A 80 7.52 -15.34 -9.73
CA GLY A 80 8.67 -15.47 -8.84
C GLY A 80 9.84 -14.52 -9.14
N ASP A 81 9.68 -13.61 -10.11
CA ASP A 81 10.69 -12.63 -10.53
C ASP A 81 10.74 -11.39 -9.61
N VAL A 82 10.40 -11.56 -8.33
CA VAL A 82 10.31 -10.47 -7.34
C VAL A 82 11.66 -9.79 -7.09
N HIS A 83 12.77 -10.50 -7.31
CA HIS A 83 14.11 -9.98 -7.12
C HIS A 83 14.39 -8.76 -8.03
N GLU A 84 13.88 -8.75 -9.26
CA GLU A 84 13.98 -7.60 -10.16
C GLU A 84 13.23 -6.38 -9.60
N LEU A 85 12.05 -6.62 -9.01
CA LEU A 85 11.25 -5.56 -8.39
C LEU A 85 11.98 -4.97 -7.17
N LEU A 86 12.68 -5.79 -6.39
CA LEU A 86 13.41 -5.33 -5.19
C LEU A 86 14.66 -4.52 -5.50
N GLN A 87 15.20 -4.58 -6.72
CA GLN A 87 16.30 -3.71 -7.16
C GLN A 87 15.83 -2.26 -7.43
N ILE A 88 14.52 -2.05 -7.57
CA ILE A 88 13.94 -0.72 -7.84
C ILE A 88 13.92 0.10 -6.55
N LYS A 89 14.35 1.37 -6.65
CA LYS A 89 14.44 2.29 -5.51
C LYS A 89 13.13 2.43 -4.73
N ASN A 90 13.24 2.31 -3.41
CA ASN A 90 12.17 2.35 -2.42
C ASN A 90 11.29 1.09 -2.36
N ASN A 91 11.48 0.11 -3.24
CA ASN A 91 10.89 -1.20 -3.01
C ASN A 91 11.69 -1.91 -1.91
N PHE A 92 11.00 -2.68 -1.09
CA PHE A 92 11.63 -3.46 -0.02
C PHE A 92 10.71 -4.62 0.37
N SER A 93 11.26 -5.56 1.12
CA SER A 93 10.52 -6.64 1.76
C SER A 93 10.78 -6.67 3.26
N ILE A 94 9.86 -7.29 4.00
CA ILE A 94 10.01 -7.64 5.41
C ILE A 94 9.78 -9.15 5.50
N THR A 95 10.72 -9.88 6.09
CA THR A 95 10.52 -11.31 6.35
C THR A 95 9.44 -11.49 7.42
N THR A 96 8.51 -12.42 7.23
CA THR A 96 7.37 -12.61 8.16
C THR A 96 7.82 -13.04 9.55
N ASN A 97 8.88 -13.85 9.66
CA ASN A 97 9.40 -14.37 10.92
C ASN A 97 10.04 -13.32 11.85
N ILE A 98 10.37 -12.12 11.37
CA ILE A 98 10.90 -11.03 12.20
C ILE A 98 9.81 -10.07 12.69
N ILE A 99 8.56 -10.28 12.28
CA ILE A 99 7.41 -9.47 12.69
C ILE A 99 6.90 -10.03 14.02
N GLU A 100 6.92 -9.20 15.05
CA GLU A 100 6.38 -9.52 16.37
C GLU A 100 4.87 -9.26 16.41
N GLU A 101 4.44 -8.12 15.88
CA GLU A 101 3.05 -7.69 15.94
C GLU A 101 2.68 -6.77 14.77
N ILE A 102 1.43 -6.89 14.31
CA ILE A 102 0.80 -5.96 13.39
C ILE A 102 -0.31 -5.21 14.12
N LEU A 103 -0.20 -3.89 14.18
CA LEU A 103 -1.18 -3.01 14.80
C LEU A 103 -2.01 -2.30 13.73
N LEU A 104 -3.32 -2.48 13.79
CA LEU A 104 -4.30 -1.83 12.94
C LEU A 104 -5.02 -0.75 13.75
N ASN A 105 -4.97 0.51 13.31
CA ASN A 105 -5.76 1.59 13.88
C ASN A 105 -6.71 2.11 12.82
N LYS A 106 -8.02 2.06 13.11
CA LYS A 106 -9.11 2.42 12.18
C LYS A 106 -9.41 3.93 12.13
N GLN A 107 -8.77 4.72 12.99
CA GLN A 107 -8.93 6.17 13.05
C GLN A 107 -8.16 6.84 11.92
N GLY A 108 -8.87 7.65 11.13
CA GLY A 108 -8.27 8.38 10.02
C GLY A 108 -7.16 9.35 10.47
N THR A 109 -6.18 9.61 9.61
CA THR A 109 -5.04 10.45 9.98
C THR A 109 -5.19 11.90 9.52
N PHE A 110 -4.69 12.85 10.32
CA PHE A 110 -4.60 14.25 9.91
C PHE A 110 -3.69 14.45 8.70
N HIS A 111 -2.69 13.58 8.50
CA HIS A 111 -1.72 13.65 7.39
C HIS A 111 -2.39 13.69 6.02
N THR A 112 -3.49 12.97 5.84
CA THR A 112 -4.30 13.00 4.60
C THR A 112 -5.60 13.78 4.75
N GLY A 113 -5.73 14.64 5.77
CA GLY A 113 -6.98 15.33 6.08
C GLY A 113 -8.14 14.39 6.37
N PHE A 114 -7.88 13.26 7.04
CA PHE A 114 -8.81 12.18 7.34
C PHE A 114 -9.38 11.44 6.12
N ASN A 115 -8.81 11.66 4.93
CA ASN A 115 -9.16 10.91 3.70
C ASN A 115 -8.32 9.63 3.55
N ASP A 116 -8.31 8.80 4.58
CA ASP A 116 -7.68 7.48 4.61
C ASP A 116 -8.57 6.52 5.42
N ASN A 117 -8.14 5.28 5.63
CA ASN A 117 -8.81 4.31 6.49
C ASN A 117 -7.99 4.02 7.76
N GLY A 118 -7.10 4.93 8.16
CA GLY A 118 -6.28 4.81 9.35
C GLY A 118 -4.86 4.31 9.08
N THR A 119 -4.30 3.51 9.98
CA THR A 119 -2.88 3.12 9.92
C THR A 119 -2.64 1.66 10.21
N ILE A 120 -1.58 1.13 9.61
CA ILE A 120 -1.00 -0.17 9.91
C ILE A 120 0.43 0.05 10.40
N SER A 121 0.82 -0.61 11.49
CA SER A 121 2.19 -0.61 11.98
C SER A 121 2.70 -2.03 12.12
N PHE A 122 3.91 -2.27 11.60
CA PHE A 122 4.64 -3.51 11.81
C PHE A 122 5.67 -3.28 12.92
N MET A 123 5.51 -4.00 14.02
CA MET A 123 6.48 -4.07 15.12
C MET A 123 7.41 -5.25 14.81
N LEU A 124 8.70 -4.96 14.65
CA LEU A 124 9.72 -5.97 14.39
C LEU A 124 10.38 -6.40 15.70
N GLN A 125 10.89 -7.62 15.76
CA GLN A 125 11.56 -8.21 16.93
C GLN A 125 12.78 -7.40 17.42
N ASN A 126 13.38 -6.58 16.57
CA ASN A 126 14.46 -5.67 16.93
C ASN A 126 13.98 -4.35 17.55
N GLY A 127 12.67 -4.21 17.84
CA GLY A 127 12.04 -3.01 18.38
C GLY A 127 11.72 -1.94 17.32
N GLN A 128 12.09 -2.14 16.05
CA GLN A 128 11.78 -1.19 14.99
C GLN A 128 10.28 -1.19 14.67
N LYS A 129 9.71 0.00 14.57
CA LYS A 129 8.31 0.21 14.14
C LYS A 129 8.25 0.79 12.73
N LEU A 130 7.61 0.09 11.82
CA LEU A 130 7.32 0.57 10.47
C LEU A 130 5.84 0.95 10.36
N LYS A 131 5.54 2.26 10.32
CA LYS A 131 4.18 2.79 10.27
C LYS A 131 3.81 3.25 8.85
N PHE A 132 2.60 2.91 8.42
CA PHE A 132 2.01 3.31 7.15
C PHE A 132 0.56 3.76 7.34
N ILE A 133 0.07 4.54 6.39
CA ILE A 133 -1.34 4.95 6.29
C ILE A 133 -2.06 3.98 5.36
N ILE A 134 -3.22 3.50 5.77
CA ILE A 134 -4.09 2.63 4.97
C ILE A 134 -4.85 3.50 3.99
N SER A 135 -4.59 3.32 2.70
CA SER A 135 -5.25 4.11 1.65
C SER A 135 -6.78 3.98 1.70
N LYS A 136 -7.50 5.00 1.23
CA LYS A 136 -8.97 5.07 1.35
C LYS A 136 -9.69 3.93 0.63
N GLU A 137 -9.10 3.47 -0.46
CA GLU A 137 -9.55 2.36 -1.30
C GLU A 137 -9.24 0.99 -0.72
N THR A 138 -8.35 0.91 0.28
CA THR A 138 -8.01 -0.37 0.92
C THR A 138 -8.98 -0.67 2.05
N LEU A 139 -9.73 -1.76 1.90
CA LEU A 139 -10.62 -2.27 2.95
C LEU A 139 -9.79 -3.00 4.01
N PHE A 140 -10.19 -2.86 5.29
CA PHE A 140 -9.59 -3.63 6.39
C PHE A 140 -9.72 -5.14 6.19
N SER A 141 -10.86 -5.60 5.66
CA SER A 141 -11.06 -7.02 5.33
C SER A 141 -10.01 -7.53 4.37
N SER A 142 -9.58 -6.74 3.38
CA SER A 142 -8.50 -7.14 2.46
C SER A 142 -7.15 -7.30 3.16
N ILE A 143 -6.87 -6.49 4.18
CA ILE A 143 -5.67 -6.61 5.00
C ILE A 143 -5.76 -7.87 5.86
N GLU A 144 -6.84 -8.02 6.62
CA GLU A 144 -7.09 -9.19 7.48
C GLU A 144 -7.02 -10.50 6.69
N GLU A 145 -7.68 -10.53 5.54
CA GLU A 145 -7.65 -11.66 4.61
C GLU A 145 -6.25 -11.97 4.07
N SER A 146 -5.41 -10.95 3.86
CA SER A 146 -4.03 -11.14 3.40
C SER A 146 -3.16 -11.75 4.50
N PHE A 147 -3.51 -11.53 5.77
CA PHE A 147 -2.79 -12.09 6.92
C PHE A 147 -3.47 -13.30 7.57
N HIS A 148 -4.63 -13.73 7.08
CA HIS A 148 -5.44 -14.79 7.71
C HIS A 148 -4.65 -16.09 7.97
N HIS A 149 -3.76 -16.48 7.04
CA HIS A 149 -2.92 -17.67 7.20
C HIS A 149 -1.83 -17.52 8.27
N TYR A 150 -1.50 -16.28 8.68
CA TYR A 150 -0.46 -15.98 9.68
C TYR A 150 -1.03 -15.56 11.03
N GLN A 151 -2.35 -15.56 11.23
CA GLN A 151 -2.96 -15.21 12.53
C GLN A 151 -2.52 -16.13 13.67
N GLN A 152 -1.99 -17.31 13.36
CA GLN A 152 -1.42 -18.25 14.35
C GLN A 152 0.02 -17.91 14.76
N THR A 153 0.74 -17.10 13.96
CA THR A 153 2.17 -16.78 14.15
C THR A 153 2.42 -15.29 14.40
N ILE A 154 1.55 -14.42 13.89
CA ILE A 154 1.66 -12.97 14.00
C ILE A 154 0.42 -12.45 14.74
N SER A 155 0.65 -11.79 15.87
CA SER A 155 -0.42 -11.08 16.59
C SER A 155 -0.91 -9.91 15.75
N ILE A 156 -2.20 -9.90 15.40
CA ILE A 156 -2.86 -8.75 14.76
C ILE A 156 -3.82 -8.14 15.77
N ARG A 157 -3.57 -6.88 16.15
CA ARG A 157 -4.42 -6.16 17.11
C ARG A 157 -5.03 -4.91 16.50
N GLU A 158 -6.30 -4.72 16.79
CA GLU A 158 -6.97 -3.45 16.59
C GLU A 158 -6.70 -2.53 17.78
N VAL A 159 -6.35 -1.28 17.50
CA VAL A 159 -6.14 -0.23 18.48
C VAL A 159 -7.18 0.85 18.22
N PHE A 160 -8.00 1.14 19.24
CA PHE A 160 -9.05 2.16 19.21
C PHE A 160 -8.49 3.57 19.41
#